data_AF-A0A2H3DVU7-F1
#
_entry.id   AF-A0A2H3DVU7-F1
#
_cell.length_a   1.000
_cell.length_b   1.000
_cell.length_c   1.000
_cell.angle_alpha   90.00
_cell.angle_beta   90.00
_cell.angle_gamma   90.00
#
_symmetry.space_group_name_H-M   'P 1'
#
loop_
_entity.id
_entity.type
_entity.pdbx_description
1 polymer ?
#
loop_
_entity_poly.entity_id
_entity_poly.type
_entity_poly.pdbx_seq_one_letter_code
_entity_poly.pdbx_strand_id
1 'polypeptide(L)'
;MGIPKLWQIVLQSTQPCSLIEYTITHGIHNQNGSMLKIGIDASIWIVQCEAIFWRPRHAQAGENPELRTLLFRLAYLLQCAFIPIFVFDGPLRPGMKRGKKVSIKARWLERHFKDMISAFGFNHHDAPGEAEAELAHMNRVGMLDAIITEDSDTLVFGAKTILRRPSAPKAGKKTKTDPDLYSLYSAEHIHNAEGVRLTEGGLFLSAVLLGGDYTDGLQGSRGPLTCGSESYEQLSDFLNVWRGGLRAELLSPTISGASKHPALVDKINNDFPNVQVLKYYALPATSWSDGRTPPNENMWNPPLPDITRISAFCDRFFHWEQDMRLSRLRKNIWPGIMIQSLYRLGKPEFSTPGPSLHNVSDGSLANSSIQSIQKYTRSPNGYTVRIQTSLIDEQAIPDGPGSLSEGCKMNVKIPAILLYRALPLMVNVFHERKPQFPLPDFG
;
A
#
# COMPACT_ATOMS: atom_id res chain seq x y z
N MET A 1 13.78 -8.25 1.50
CA MET A 1 13.60 -8.79 0.13
C MET A 1 14.36 -7.88 -0.82
N GLY A 2 14.63 -8.34 -2.04
CA GLY A 2 15.47 -7.64 -3.02
C GLY A 2 16.98 -7.66 -2.75
N ILE A 3 17.65 -6.63 -3.28
CA ILE A 3 19.10 -6.35 -3.24
C ILE A 3 19.64 -6.11 -1.82
N PRO A 4 20.59 -6.95 -1.34
CA PRO A 4 21.22 -6.76 -0.05
C PRO A 4 21.90 -5.39 0.08
N LYS A 5 21.75 -4.76 1.26
CA LYS A 5 22.37 -3.48 1.65
C LYS A 5 21.94 -2.25 0.85
N LEU A 6 21.13 -2.36 -0.20
CA LEU A 6 20.70 -1.19 -0.98
C LEU A 6 20.00 -0.15 -0.11
N TRP A 7 19.09 -0.58 0.78
CA TRP A 7 18.44 0.30 1.76
C TRP A 7 19.41 1.01 2.71
N GLN A 8 20.59 0.45 2.98
CA GLN A 8 21.62 1.08 3.82
C GLN A 8 22.37 2.16 3.04
N ILE A 9 22.60 1.93 1.75
CA ILE A 9 23.25 2.90 0.85
C ILE A 9 22.37 4.14 0.71
N VAL A 10 21.07 3.96 0.43
CA VAL A 10 20.12 5.07 0.28
C VAL A 10 19.53 5.57 1.60
N LEU A 11 20.10 5.17 2.75
CA LEU A 11 19.53 5.54 4.06
C LEU A 11 19.65 7.05 4.33
N GLN A 12 20.75 7.66 3.88
CA GLN A 12 21.02 9.09 4.11
C GLN A 12 20.05 10.01 3.33
N SER A 13 19.41 9.50 2.28
CA SER A 13 18.39 10.23 1.50
C SER A 13 16.96 10.03 2.02
N THR A 14 16.77 9.43 3.20
CA THR A 14 15.43 9.12 3.75
C THR A 14 14.87 10.24 4.60
N GLN A 15 13.55 10.35 4.61
CA GLN A 15 12.82 11.22 5.52
C GLN A 15 11.85 10.38 6.39
N PRO A 16 11.88 10.50 7.72
CA PRO A 16 10.85 9.90 8.56
C PRO A 16 9.50 10.55 8.27
N CYS A 17 8.44 9.76 8.24
CA CYS A 17 7.13 10.19 7.76
C CYS A 17 5.99 9.48 8.52
N SER A 18 4.93 10.21 8.86
CA SER A 18 3.64 9.65 9.26
C SER A 18 2.80 9.35 8.02
N LEU A 19 2.27 8.14 7.88
CA LEU A 19 1.41 7.80 6.74
C LEU A 19 0.13 8.64 6.72
N ILE A 20 -0.50 8.82 7.88
CA ILE A 20 -1.71 9.65 8.01
C ILE A 20 -1.40 11.10 7.59
N GLU A 21 -0.33 11.69 8.11
CA GLU A 21 0.05 13.07 7.75
C GLU A 21 0.39 13.19 6.26
N TYR A 22 1.16 12.23 5.73
CA TYR A 22 1.53 12.20 4.32
C TYR A 22 0.32 12.20 3.40
N THR A 23 -0.66 11.33 3.67
CA THR A 23 -1.87 11.19 2.85
C THR A 23 -2.78 12.41 2.91
N ILE A 24 -2.84 13.09 4.06
CA ILE A 24 -3.60 14.34 4.21
C ILE A 24 -2.91 15.49 3.47
N THR A 25 -1.61 15.67 3.69
CA THR A 25 -0.85 16.81 3.16
C THR A 25 -0.63 16.68 1.65
N HIS A 26 -0.16 15.53 1.17
CA HIS A 26 0.13 15.35 -0.25
C HIS A 26 -1.11 15.00 -1.07
N GLY A 27 -2.12 14.37 -0.47
CA GLY A 27 -3.40 14.08 -1.12
C GLY A 27 -4.37 15.22 -0.96
N ILE A 28 -5.13 15.21 0.14
CA ILE A 28 -6.33 16.06 0.28
C ILE A 28 -5.98 17.55 0.21
N HIS A 29 -4.83 17.97 0.74
CA HIS A 29 -4.43 19.38 0.68
C HIS A 29 -3.87 19.75 -0.72
N ASN A 30 -2.91 18.98 -1.24
CA ASN A 30 -2.20 19.36 -2.46
C ASN A 30 -2.89 18.93 -3.78
N GLN A 31 -3.75 17.92 -3.76
CA GLN A 31 -4.50 17.43 -4.94
C GLN A 31 -5.94 17.93 -4.98
N ASN A 32 -6.18 19.17 -4.54
CA ASN A 32 -7.51 19.81 -4.52
C ASN A 32 -8.59 18.90 -3.89
N GLY A 33 -8.24 18.22 -2.80
CA GLY A 33 -9.08 17.30 -2.05
C GLY A 33 -9.38 15.96 -2.69
N SER A 34 -8.56 15.50 -3.63
CA SER A 34 -8.49 14.09 -4.01
C SER A 34 -7.60 13.29 -3.06
N MET A 35 -7.95 12.02 -2.86
CA MET A 35 -7.12 11.07 -2.12
C MET A 35 -5.98 10.56 -2.99
N LEU A 36 -4.80 10.35 -2.40
CA LEU A 36 -3.67 9.72 -3.09
C LEU A 36 -4.00 8.29 -3.51
N LYS A 37 -3.52 7.86 -4.67
CA LYS A 37 -3.48 6.46 -5.10
C LYS A 37 -2.16 5.86 -4.67
N ILE A 38 -2.19 4.94 -3.70
CA ILE A 38 -0.96 4.31 -3.18
C ILE A 38 -0.99 2.82 -3.48
N GLY A 39 0.03 2.36 -4.23
CA GLY A 39 0.21 0.94 -4.52
C GLY A 39 0.81 0.20 -3.33
N ILE A 40 0.38 -1.03 -3.09
CA ILE A 40 0.84 -1.84 -1.96
C ILE A 40 1.27 -3.20 -2.49
N ASP A 41 2.50 -3.60 -2.16
CA ASP A 41 3.01 -4.93 -2.45
C ASP A 41 2.30 -5.97 -1.55
N ALA A 42 1.34 -6.69 -2.14
CA ALA A 42 0.55 -7.69 -1.43
C ALA A 42 1.36 -8.97 -1.13
N SER A 43 2.29 -9.31 -2.02
CA SER A 43 3.15 -10.49 -1.92
C SER A 43 3.99 -10.47 -0.64
N ILE A 44 4.56 -9.31 -0.29
CA ILE A 44 5.31 -9.12 0.96
C ILE A 44 4.41 -9.38 2.18
N TRP A 45 3.17 -8.90 2.17
CA TRP A 45 2.26 -9.05 3.30
C TRP A 45 1.88 -10.50 3.52
N ILE A 46 1.62 -11.25 2.46
CA ILE A 46 1.35 -12.68 2.54
C ILE A 46 2.55 -13.42 3.12
N VAL A 47 3.77 -13.14 2.63
CA VAL A 47 5.01 -13.75 3.17
C VAL A 47 5.17 -13.45 4.67
N GLN A 48 4.98 -12.19 5.08
CA GLN A 48 5.10 -11.77 6.48
C GLN A 48 4.08 -12.45 7.38
N CYS A 49 2.84 -12.61 6.92
CA CYS A 49 1.78 -13.25 7.67
C CYS A 49 2.00 -14.77 7.77
N GLU A 50 2.42 -15.44 6.69
CA GLU A 50 2.78 -16.87 6.73
C GLU A 50 4.04 -17.13 7.58
N ALA A 51 4.88 -16.12 7.80
CA ALA A 51 6.06 -16.27 8.65
C ALA A 51 5.73 -16.65 10.11
N ILE A 52 4.47 -16.45 10.55
CA ILE A 52 4.01 -16.80 11.89
C ILE A 52 4.08 -18.30 12.17
N PHE A 53 3.91 -19.15 11.13
CA PHE A 53 3.96 -20.60 11.25
C PHE A 53 5.37 -21.13 11.57
N TRP A 54 6.41 -20.33 11.35
CA TRP A 54 7.79 -20.69 11.65
C TRP A 54 8.26 -20.19 13.02
N ARG A 55 7.41 -19.51 13.80
CA ARG A 55 7.77 -18.98 15.12
C ARG A 55 7.47 -20.00 16.23
N PRO A 56 8.33 -20.08 17.27
CA PRO A 56 8.00 -20.81 18.49
C PRO A 56 6.70 -20.27 19.11
N ARG A 57 5.83 -21.17 19.61
CA ARG A 57 4.53 -20.85 20.24
C ARG A 57 3.43 -20.33 19.30
N HIS A 58 3.44 -20.69 18.01
CA HIS A 58 2.33 -20.36 17.09
C HIS A 58 0.96 -20.81 17.63
N ALA A 59 0.90 -21.91 18.38
CA ALA A 59 -0.33 -22.42 19.00
C ALA A 59 -0.99 -21.44 20.00
N GLN A 60 -0.25 -20.44 20.50
CA GLN A 60 -0.79 -19.40 21.40
C GLN A 60 -1.30 -18.16 20.65
N ALA A 61 -1.20 -18.12 19.32
CA ALA A 61 -1.60 -16.96 18.52
C ALA A 61 -3.13 -16.89 18.29
N GLY A 62 -3.88 -17.93 18.66
CA GLY A 62 -5.32 -18.05 18.39
C GLY A 62 -5.61 -18.53 16.97
N GLU A 63 -6.88 -18.54 16.58
CA GLU A 63 -7.32 -19.03 15.26
C GLU A 63 -6.96 -18.07 14.13
N ASN A 64 -6.49 -18.65 13.02
CA ASN A 64 -6.13 -17.98 11.77
C ASN A 64 -5.40 -16.63 11.97
N PRO A 65 -4.30 -16.60 12.76
CA PRO A 65 -3.64 -15.37 13.18
C PRO A 65 -3.04 -14.58 12.00
N GLU A 66 -2.70 -15.25 10.90
CA GLU A 66 -2.28 -14.67 9.62
C GLU A 66 -3.40 -13.86 8.95
N LEU A 67 -4.60 -14.44 8.84
CA LEU A 67 -5.79 -13.76 8.31
C LEU A 67 -6.22 -12.60 9.21
N ARG A 68 -6.17 -12.81 10.53
CA ARG A 68 -6.49 -11.77 11.51
C ARG A 68 -5.54 -10.58 11.41
N THR A 69 -4.26 -10.84 11.17
CA THR A 69 -3.26 -9.78 10.96
C THR A 69 -3.58 -8.98 9.71
N LEU A 70 -3.94 -9.63 8.60
CA LEU A 70 -4.35 -8.95 7.37
C LEU A 70 -5.60 -8.10 7.59
N LEU A 71 -6.63 -8.63 8.25
CA LEU A 71 -7.86 -7.89 8.58
C LEU A 71 -7.55 -6.58 9.32
N PHE A 72 -6.74 -6.63 10.38
CA PHE A 72 -6.41 -5.42 11.15
C PHE A 72 -5.50 -4.45 10.41
N ARG A 73 -4.63 -4.93 9.51
CA ARG A 73 -3.87 -4.04 8.63
C ARG A 73 -4.79 -3.32 7.64
N LEU A 74 -5.76 -4.02 7.03
CA LEU A 74 -6.77 -3.40 6.17
C LEU A 74 -7.63 -2.38 6.93
N ALA A 75 -8.04 -2.72 8.16
CA ALA A 75 -8.79 -1.82 9.03
C ALA A 75 -8.01 -0.56 9.40
N TYR A 76 -6.68 -0.67 9.59
CA TYR A 76 -5.83 0.49 9.78
C TYR A 76 -5.74 1.35 8.51
N LEU A 77 -5.51 0.74 7.33
CA LEU A 77 -5.45 1.48 6.07
C LEU A 77 -6.77 2.19 5.73
N LEU A 78 -7.91 1.62 6.11
CA LEU A 78 -9.22 2.25 5.93
C LEU A 78 -9.34 3.58 6.70
N GLN A 79 -8.60 3.72 7.79
CA GLN A 79 -8.54 4.94 8.60
C GLN A 79 -7.57 5.99 8.02
N CYS A 80 -6.77 5.62 7.01
CA CYS A 80 -5.92 6.56 6.29
C CYS A 80 -6.69 7.13 5.10
N ALA A 81 -6.45 8.40 4.78
CA ALA A 81 -7.20 9.10 3.74
C ALA A 81 -6.54 8.96 2.36
N PHE A 82 -6.47 7.73 1.86
CA PHE A 82 -5.94 7.41 0.52
C PHE A 82 -6.70 6.23 -0.13
N ILE A 83 -6.47 6.02 -1.42
CA ILE A 83 -6.99 4.90 -2.22
C ILE A 83 -5.89 3.82 -2.31
N PRO A 84 -6.02 2.69 -1.62
CA PRO A 84 -5.05 1.59 -1.74
C PRO A 84 -5.31 0.75 -2.99
N ILE A 85 -4.21 0.39 -3.68
CA ILE A 85 -4.20 -0.55 -4.80
C ILE A 85 -3.22 -1.68 -4.47
N PHE A 86 -3.74 -2.86 -4.12
CA PHE A 86 -2.92 -4.02 -3.79
C PHE A 86 -2.47 -4.73 -5.07
N VAL A 87 -1.16 -4.87 -5.26
CA VAL A 87 -0.60 -5.55 -6.44
C VAL A 87 -0.06 -6.92 -6.03
N PHE A 88 -0.48 -7.95 -6.77
CA PHE A 88 -0.11 -9.35 -6.57
C PHE A 88 0.81 -9.83 -7.68
N ASP A 89 1.68 -10.80 -7.36
CA ASP A 89 2.54 -11.46 -8.34
C ASP A 89 1.73 -12.21 -9.40
N GLY A 90 2.22 -12.17 -10.62
CA GLY A 90 1.72 -12.91 -11.77
C GLY A 90 2.48 -14.18 -12.12
N PRO A 91 2.00 -14.90 -13.15
CA PRO A 91 2.60 -16.15 -13.59
C PRO A 91 3.91 -15.97 -14.36
N LEU A 92 4.21 -14.79 -14.90
CA LEU A 92 5.44 -14.53 -15.68
C LEU A 92 6.65 -14.16 -14.82
N ARG A 93 6.55 -14.23 -13.49
CA ARG A 93 7.71 -14.03 -12.61
C ARG A 93 8.82 -15.06 -12.93
N PRO A 94 10.10 -14.69 -12.79
CA PRO A 94 11.20 -15.61 -13.08
C PRO A 94 11.10 -16.90 -12.26
N GLY A 95 11.20 -18.05 -12.95
CA GLY A 95 11.06 -19.38 -12.32
C GLY A 95 12.20 -19.76 -11.36
N MET A 96 13.27 -18.97 -11.32
CA MET A 96 14.42 -19.14 -10.45
C MET A 96 14.78 -17.79 -9.83
N LYS A 97 14.87 -17.72 -8.49
CA LYS A 97 15.37 -16.57 -7.75
C LYS A 97 16.43 -17.03 -6.76
N ARG A 98 17.59 -16.38 -6.73
CA ARG A 98 18.71 -16.69 -5.80
C ARG A 98 19.09 -18.17 -5.76
N GLY A 99 19.19 -18.79 -6.94
CA GLY A 99 19.48 -20.22 -7.11
C GLY A 99 18.38 -21.17 -6.63
N LYS A 100 17.18 -20.67 -6.27
CA LYS A 100 16.04 -21.48 -5.81
C LYS A 100 14.88 -21.37 -6.78
N LYS A 101 14.26 -22.52 -7.06
CA LYS A 101 13.04 -22.57 -7.90
C LYS A 101 11.91 -21.85 -7.19
N VAL A 102 11.27 -20.92 -7.89
CA VAL A 102 10.11 -20.19 -7.40
C VAL A 102 8.85 -20.94 -7.81
N SER A 103 7.96 -21.20 -6.86
CA SER A 103 6.66 -21.78 -7.16
C SER A 103 5.81 -20.74 -7.90
N ILE A 104 5.27 -21.10 -9.06
CA ILE A 104 4.32 -20.25 -9.81
C ILE A 104 2.93 -20.30 -9.17
N LYS A 105 2.60 -21.36 -8.41
CA LYS A 105 1.28 -21.51 -7.78
C LYS A 105 0.98 -20.36 -6.81
N ALA A 106 -0.24 -19.82 -6.92
CA ALA A 106 -0.80 -18.86 -5.98
C ALA A 106 -0.75 -19.43 -4.56
N ARG A 107 -0.50 -18.56 -3.59
CA ARG A 107 -0.48 -18.95 -2.16
C ARG A 107 -1.91 -19.11 -1.69
N TRP A 108 -2.15 -20.05 -0.78
CA TRP A 108 -3.50 -20.30 -0.27
C TRP A 108 -4.14 -19.05 0.37
N LEU A 109 -3.31 -18.19 1.00
CA LEU A 109 -3.76 -16.97 1.65
C LEU A 109 -4.23 -15.90 0.65
N GLU A 110 -3.74 -15.95 -0.58
CA GLU A 110 -3.99 -14.95 -1.61
C GLU A 110 -5.47 -14.77 -1.90
N ARG A 111 -6.20 -15.88 -2.05
CA ARG A 111 -7.65 -15.86 -2.32
C ARG A 111 -8.42 -15.17 -1.20
N HIS A 112 -8.16 -15.58 0.05
CA HIS A 112 -8.80 -14.97 1.22
C HIS A 112 -8.42 -13.50 1.38
N PHE A 113 -7.20 -13.13 1.01
CA PHE A 113 -6.76 -11.74 1.06
C PHE A 113 -7.47 -10.88 0.02
N LYS A 114 -7.59 -11.34 -1.24
CA LYS A 114 -8.38 -10.68 -2.30
C LYS A 114 -9.85 -10.52 -1.90
N ASP A 115 -10.44 -11.55 -1.29
CA ASP A 115 -11.81 -11.50 -0.76
C ASP A 115 -11.95 -10.40 0.31
N MET A 116 -11.01 -10.32 1.25
CA MET A 116 -10.98 -9.26 2.28
C MET A 116 -10.78 -7.88 1.66
N ILE A 117 -9.80 -7.69 0.77
CA ILE A 117 -9.53 -6.41 0.09
C ILE A 117 -10.82 -5.90 -0.57
N SER A 118 -11.51 -6.78 -1.31
CA SER A 118 -12.78 -6.44 -1.98
C SER A 118 -13.88 -6.09 -0.98
N ALA A 119 -13.97 -6.80 0.15
CA ALA A 119 -14.94 -6.50 1.20
C ALA A 119 -14.67 -5.16 1.90
N PHE A 120 -13.41 -4.75 2.01
CA PHE A 120 -13.04 -3.40 2.50
C PHE A 120 -13.28 -2.29 1.46
N GLY A 121 -13.73 -2.64 0.26
CA GLY A 121 -13.91 -1.71 -0.85
C GLY A 121 -12.58 -1.22 -1.45
N PHE A 122 -11.49 -1.94 -1.22
CA PHE A 122 -10.18 -1.62 -1.79
C PHE A 122 -9.96 -2.29 -3.13
N ASN A 123 -8.99 -1.78 -3.89
CA ASN A 123 -8.66 -2.30 -5.21
C ASN A 123 -7.52 -3.31 -5.12
N HIS A 124 -7.57 -4.32 -5.99
CA HIS A 124 -6.43 -5.18 -6.25
C HIS A 124 -6.19 -5.32 -7.74
N HIS A 125 -4.94 -5.62 -8.08
CA HIS A 125 -4.45 -5.81 -9.44
C HIS A 125 -3.48 -6.98 -9.47
N ASP A 126 -3.57 -7.80 -10.51
CA ASP A 126 -2.67 -8.93 -10.73
C ASP A 126 -1.61 -8.50 -11.76
N ALA A 127 -0.36 -8.38 -11.31
CA ALA A 127 0.74 -8.08 -12.21
C ALA A 127 0.92 -9.23 -13.22
N PRO A 128 1.46 -8.98 -14.42
CA PRO A 128 1.87 -10.06 -15.33
C PRO A 128 3.03 -10.90 -14.78
N GLY A 129 4.03 -10.23 -14.23
CA GLY A 129 5.25 -10.81 -13.66
C GLY A 129 5.36 -10.58 -12.16
N GLU A 130 6.21 -9.65 -11.75
CA GLU A 130 6.48 -9.37 -10.34
C GLU A 130 5.76 -8.10 -9.88
N ALA A 131 5.19 -8.13 -8.67
CA ALA A 131 4.44 -7.00 -8.13
C ALA A 131 5.30 -5.74 -7.98
N GLU A 132 6.55 -5.89 -7.55
CA GLU A 132 7.52 -4.81 -7.39
C GLU A 132 7.81 -4.07 -8.71
N ALA A 133 7.93 -4.80 -9.83
CA ALA A 133 8.17 -4.21 -11.14
C ALA A 133 6.94 -3.47 -11.67
N GLU A 134 5.76 -4.07 -11.51
CA GLU A 134 4.48 -3.47 -11.89
C GLU A 134 4.22 -2.18 -11.10
N LEU A 135 4.38 -2.22 -9.77
CA LEU A 135 4.23 -1.07 -8.88
C LEU A 135 5.16 0.08 -9.27
N ALA A 136 6.44 -0.22 -9.49
CA ALA A 136 7.42 0.77 -9.90
C ALA A 136 7.06 1.42 -11.25
N HIS A 137 6.58 0.62 -12.21
CA HIS A 137 6.12 1.13 -13.50
C HIS A 137 4.89 2.03 -13.33
N MET A 138 3.85 1.58 -12.61
CA MET A 138 2.63 2.37 -12.33
C MET A 138 2.95 3.71 -11.66
N ASN A 139 3.91 3.75 -10.74
CA ASN A 139 4.35 5.00 -10.11
C ASN A 139 5.15 5.89 -11.08
N ARG A 140 5.96 5.30 -11.96
CA ARG A 140 6.73 6.06 -12.96
C ARG A 140 5.82 6.79 -13.95
N VAL A 141 4.78 6.11 -14.44
CA VAL A 141 3.81 6.68 -15.40
C VAL A 141 2.75 7.58 -14.75
N GLY A 142 2.74 7.67 -13.41
CA GLY A 142 1.84 8.57 -12.67
C GLY A 142 0.46 7.97 -12.33
N MET A 143 0.24 6.67 -12.54
CA MET A 143 -0.99 6.00 -12.09
C MET A 143 -1.07 5.89 -10.56
N LEU A 144 0.09 5.83 -9.90
CA LEU A 144 0.23 5.81 -8.45
C LEU A 144 1.07 6.99 -7.99
N ASP A 145 0.65 7.64 -6.91
CA ASP A 145 1.38 8.75 -6.29
C ASP A 145 2.58 8.24 -5.46
N ALA A 146 2.42 7.09 -4.82
CA ALA A 146 3.44 6.43 -4.01
C ALA A 146 3.25 4.91 -3.95
N ILE A 147 4.29 4.19 -3.51
CA ILE A 147 4.26 2.75 -3.30
C ILE A 147 4.61 2.43 -1.84
N ILE A 148 3.89 1.51 -1.22
CA ILE A 148 4.26 0.90 0.05
C ILE A 148 4.89 -0.47 -0.24
N THR A 149 6.20 -0.58 -0.03
CA THR A 149 6.94 -1.84 -0.16
C THR A 149 8.13 -1.91 0.79
N GLU A 150 8.59 -3.11 1.09
CA GLU A 150 9.86 -3.38 1.77
C GLU A 150 10.92 -3.99 0.82
N ASP A 151 10.55 -4.26 -0.44
CA ASP A 151 11.46 -4.75 -1.47
C ASP A 151 12.24 -3.60 -2.09
N SER A 152 13.57 -3.71 -2.12
CA SER A 152 14.44 -2.68 -2.69
C SER A 152 14.49 -2.72 -4.21
N ASP A 153 14.02 -3.79 -4.84
CA ASP A 153 14.09 -3.94 -6.29
C ASP A 153 13.19 -2.91 -6.99
N THR A 154 12.17 -2.38 -6.32
CA THR A 154 11.37 -1.25 -6.82
C THR A 154 12.19 0.00 -7.11
N LEU A 155 13.29 0.25 -6.37
CA LEU A 155 14.20 1.37 -6.65
C LEU A 155 14.89 1.18 -8.01
N VAL A 156 15.30 -0.05 -8.30
CA VAL A 156 15.98 -0.42 -9.54
C VAL A 156 15.02 -0.43 -10.72
N PHE A 157 13.78 -0.84 -10.48
CA PHE A 157 12.67 -0.65 -11.41
C PHE A 157 12.21 0.80 -11.53
N GLY A 158 12.93 1.78 -10.97
CA GLY A 158 12.70 3.21 -11.20
C GLY A 158 11.41 3.75 -10.58
N ALA A 159 11.02 3.24 -9.41
CA ALA A 159 10.00 3.88 -8.60
C ALA A 159 10.44 5.29 -8.16
N LYS A 160 9.54 6.26 -8.26
CA LYS A 160 9.77 7.67 -7.90
C LYS A 160 9.57 7.93 -6.41
N THR A 161 8.57 7.31 -5.79
CA THR A 161 8.18 7.56 -4.40
C THR A 161 7.84 6.26 -3.67
N ILE A 162 8.60 5.93 -2.63
CA ILE A 162 8.43 4.72 -1.83
C ILE A 162 8.26 5.07 -0.35
N LEU A 163 7.23 4.50 0.27
CA LEU A 163 6.96 4.50 1.70
C LEU A 163 7.32 3.13 2.26
N ARG A 164 8.37 3.06 3.07
CA ARG A 164 8.85 1.80 3.64
C ARG A 164 8.69 1.80 5.15
N ARG A 165 8.16 0.71 5.72
CA ARG A 165 8.12 0.57 7.18
C ARG A 165 9.54 0.38 7.73
N PRO A 166 9.94 1.12 8.79
CA PRO A 166 11.22 0.91 9.45
C PRO A 166 11.29 -0.52 9.99
N SER A 167 12.48 -1.13 9.90
CA SER A 167 12.70 -2.43 10.53
C SER A 167 12.57 -2.31 12.05
N ALA A 168 11.90 -3.28 12.69
CA ALA A 168 11.77 -3.31 14.15
C ALA A 168 13.16 -3.27 14.80
N PRO A 169 13.32 -2.57 15.93
CA PRO A 169 14.60 -2.53 16.64
C PRO A 169 15.06 -3.94 17.02
N LYS A 170 16.39 -4.16 17.03
CA LYS A 170 17.03 -5.46 17.31
C LYS A 170 16.50 -6.09 18.61
N ALA A 171 16.43 -7.42 18.60
CA ALA A 171 15.86 -8.26 19.67
C ALA A 171 16.29 -7.81 21.08
N GLY A 172 15.31 -7.54 21.94
CA GLY A 172 15.53 -7.23 23.36
C GLY A 172 14.62 -6.14 23.93
N LYS A 173 14.17 -5.18 23.10
CA LYS A 173 13.19 -4.16 23.50
C LYS A 173 11.84 -4.45 22.83
N LYS A 174 10.82 -4.81 23.62
CA LYS A 174 9.41 -4.88 23.20
C LYS A 174 8.84 -3.46 23.00
N THR A 175 9.46 -2.65 22.15
CA THR A 175 8.86 -1.38 21.74
C THR A 175 7.87 -1.70 20.64
N LYS A 176 6.58 -1.47 20.91
CA LYS A 176 5.53 -1.52 19.88
C LYS A 176 5.92 -0.52 18.79
N THR A 177 6.26 -1.01 17.59
CA THR A 177 6.50 -0.15 16.43
C THR A 177 5.19 0.56 16.08
N ASP A 178 5.25 1.89 15.99
CA ASP A 178 4.11 2.69 15.60
C ASP A 178 3.67 2.29 14.18
N PRO A 179 2.43 1.83 13.96
CA PRO A 179 1.94 1.45 12.64
C PRO A 179 1.91 2.61 11.64
N ASP A 180 1.97 3.86 12.13
CA ASP A 180 1.95 5.07 11.32
C ASP A 180 3.34 5.56 10.90
N LEU A 181 4.41 4.97 11.42
CA LEU A 181 5.78 5.40 11.11
C LEU A 181 6.32 4.73 9.84
N TYR A 182 6.72 5.55 8.88
CA TYR A 182 7.31 5.17 7.59
C TYR A 182 8.61 5.95 7.33
N SER A 183 9.42 5.41 6.43
CA SER A 183 10.55 6.10 5.80
C SER A 183 10.16 6.40 4.36
N LEU A 184 10.16 7.68 4.01
CA LEU A 184 9.93 8.18 2.66
C LEU A 184 11.25 8.19 1.90
N TYR A 185 11.25 7.55 0.73
CA TYR A 185 12.31 7.57 -0.26
C TYR A 185 11.74 8.21 -1.53
N SER A 186 12.39 9.25 -2.04
CA SER A 186 12.08 9.79 -3.37
C SER A 186 13.30 9.66 -4.28
N ALA A 187 13.05 9.42 -5.57
CA ALA A 187 14.11 9.37 -6.58
C ALA A 187 14.91 10.68 -6.61
N GLU A 188 14.23 11.82 -6.43
CA GLU A 188 14.86 13.14 -6.34
C GLU A 188 15.82 13.24 -5.14
N HIS A 189 15.40 12.84 -3.94
CA HIS A 189 16.29 12.90 -2.76
C HIS A 189 17.45 11.90 -2.89
N ILE A 190 17.22 10.72 -3.46
CA ILE A 190 18.30 9.74 -3.71
C ILE A 190 19.34 10.30 -4.68
N HIS A 191 18.89 11.02 -5.71
CA HIS A 191 19.75 11.65 -6.69
C HIS A 191 20.53 12.86 -6.14
N ASN A 192 19.89 13.66 -5.29
CA ASN A 192 20.45 14.92 -4.81
C ASN A 192 21.20 14.82 -3.47
N ALA A 193 20.95 13.79 -2.66
CA ALA A 193 21.57 13.66 -1.34
C ALA A 193 23.09 13.49 -1.42
N GLU A 194 23.81 14.34 -0.68
CA GLU A 194 25.25 14.25 -0.51
C GLU A 194 25.64 12.90 0.09
N GLY A 195 26.59 12.20 -0.55
CA GLY A 195 27.02 10.86 -0.14
C GLY A 195 26.28 9.68 -0.80
N VAL A 196 25.13 9.92 -1.45
CA VAL A 196 24.39 8.89 -2.21
C VAL A 196 24.50 9.15 -3.70
N ARG A 197 23.94 10.27 -4.19
CA ARG A 197 23.94 10.73 -5.59
C ARG A 197 23.72 9.62 -6.63
N LEU A 198 22.79 8.70 -6.35
CA LEU A 198 22.53 7.57 -7.23
C LEU A 198 21.54 7.94 -8.33
N THR A 199 21.94 7.73 -9.58
CA THR A 199 21.05 7.76 -10.75
C THR A 199 20.33 6.42 -10.92
N GLU A 200 19.34 6.35 -11.80
CA GLU A 200 18.69 5.08 -12.18
C GLU A 200 19.72 4.04 -12.66
N GLY A 201 20.65 4.44 -13.53
CA GLY A 201 21.75 3.57 -13.96
C GLY A 201 22.65 3.15 -12.80
N GLY A 202 22.81 4.02 -11.80
CA GLY A 202 23.55 3.69 -10.58
C GLY A 202 22.83 2.65 -9.70
N LEU A 203 21.51 2.78 -9.53
CA LEU A 203 20.70 1.79 -8.83
C LEU A 203 20.72 0.45 -9.57
N PHE A 204 20.60 0.48 -10.91
CA PHE A 204 20.69 -0.69 -11.77
C PHE A 204 22.01 -1.45 -11.60
N LEU A 205 23.15 -0.75 -11.64
CA LEU A 205 24.41 -1.45 -11.42
C LEU A 205 24.57 -1.94 -9.98
N SER A 206 24.05 -1.21 -9.00
CA SER A 206 24.03 -1.71 -7.63
C SER A 206 23.36 -3.08 -7.56
N ALA A 207 22.28 -3.32 -8.32
CA ALA A 207 21.63 -4.64 -8.41
C ALA A 207 22.54 -5.72 -9.01
N VAL A 208 23.21 -5.39 -10.10
CA VAL A 208 24.11 -6.30 -10.83
C VAL A 208 25.34 -6.67 -9.98
N LEU A 209 25.90 -5.70 -9.24
CA LEU A 209 27.12 -5.86 -8.46
C LEU A 209 26.86 -6.44 -7.07
N LEU A 210 25.88 -5.93 -6.32
CA LEU A 210 25.60 -6.39 -4.95
C LEU A 210 24.86 -7.73 -4.94
N GLY A 211 24.26 -8.12 -6.06
CA GLY A 211 23.35 -9.24 -6.14
C GLY A 211 21.94 -8.83 -5.74
N GLY A 212 20.95 -9.54 -6.27
CA GLY A 212 19.53 -9.28 -6.03
C GLY A 212 18.74 -10.58 -6.12
N ASP A 213 17.50 -10.49 -6.55
CA ASP A 213 16.66 -11.69 -6.72
C ASP A 213 17.12 -12.58 -7.89
N TYR A 214 17.72 -11.98 -8.92
CA TYR A 214 18.09 -12.70 -10.14
C TYR A 214 19.56 -13.14 -10.22
N THR A 215 20.44 -12.63 -9.35
CA THR A 215 21.88 -12.93 -9.36
C THR A 215 22.48 -12.80 -7.97
N ASP A 216 23.50 -13.60 -7.65
CA ASP A 216 24.28 -13.46 -6.41
C ASP A 216 25.28 -12.29 -6.46
N GLY A 217 25.40 -11.64 -7.64
CA GLY A 217 26.29 -10.51 -7.88
C GLY A 217 27.78 -10.84 -7.71
N LEU A 218 28.60 -9.79 -7.63
CA LEU A 218 30.00 -9.88 -7.23
C LEU A 218 30.09 -9.76 -5.71
N GLN A 219 30.11 -10.90 -5.01
CA GLN A 219 30.26 -10.93 -3.55
C GLN A 219 31.49 -10.13 -3.09
N GLY A 220 31.27 -8.95 -2.51
CA GLY A 220 32.32 -8.05 -2.01
C GLY A 220 32.38 -6.65 -2.66
N SER A 221 31.64 -6.43 -3.74
CA SER A 221 31.61 -5.13 -4.45
C SER A 221 30.79 -4.07 -3.69
N ARG A 222 31.14 -2.78 -3.88
CA ARG A 222 30.42 -1.61 -3.34
C ARG A 222 30.27 -0.55 -4.42
N GLY A 223 29.02 -0.16 -4.70
CA GLY A 223 28.68 1.06 -5.45
C GLY A 223 28.61 0.90 -6.98
N PRO A 224 28.16 1.95 -7.71
CA PRO A 224 27.62 1.74 -9.04
C PRO A 224 28.22 2.58 -10.21
N LEU A 225 27.95 2.14 -11.44
CA LEU A 225 28.37 2.69 -12.75
C LEU A 225 27.21 2.49 -13.74
N THR A 226 27.12 3.31 -14.79
CA THR A 226 25.96 3.34 -15.70
C THR A 226 26.09 2.35 -16.86
N CYS A 227 24.95 1.92 -17.42
CA CYS A 227 24.88 1.13 -18.66
C CYS A 227 23.82 1.74 -19.58
N GLY A 228 24.18 1.97 -20.86
CA GLY A 228 23.30 2.46 -21.92
C GLY A 228 22.75 1.32 -22.79
N SER A 229 21.73 1.62 -23.60
CA SER A 229 21.01 0.65 -24.44
C SER A 229 21.61 0.54 -25.85
N GLU A 230 22.06 -0.65 -26.27
CA GLU A 230 22.54 -0.93 -27.64
C GLU A 230 22.14 -2.35 -28.11
N SER A 231 22.30 -2.65 -29.42
CA SER A 231 21.97 -3.96 -30.04
C SER A 231 22.81 -5.12 -29.50
N TYR A 232 22.48 -6.39 -29.77
CA TYR A 232 23.14 -7.54 -29.11
C TYR A 232 24.65 -7.67 -29.43
N GLU A 233 25.06 -7.33 -30.65
CA GLU A 233 26.47 -7.31 -31.07
C GLU A 233 27.21 -6.14 -30.41
N GLN A 234 26.59 -4.96 -30.44
CA GLN A 234 27.09 -3.75 -29.76
C GLN A 234 27.17 -3.93 -28.24
N LEU A 235 26.22 -4.67 -27.63
CA LEU A 235 26.20 -4.97 -26.20
C LEU A 235 27.36 -5.88 -25.81
N SER A 236 27.72 -6.86 -26.64
CA SER A 236 28.86 -7.73 -26.37
C SER A 236 30.17 -6.94 -26.35
N ASP A 237 30.35 -6.08 -27.36
CA ASP A 237 31.53 -5.21 -27.47
C ASP A 237 31.58 -4.19 -26.32
N PHE A 238 30.44 -3.58 -26.00
CA PHE A 238 30.28 -2.69 -24.85
C PHE A 238 30.66 -3.40 -23.55
N LEU A 239 30.14 -4.61 -23.31
CA LEU A 239 30.43 -5.38 -22.10
C LEU A 239 31.91 -5.75 -22.01
N ASN A 240 32.59 -6.02 -23.12
CA ASN A 240 34.03 -6.28 -23.13
C ASN A 240 34.83 -5.06 -22.67
N VAL A 241 34.53 -3.88 -23.22
CA VAL A 241 35.16 -2.62 -22.82
C VAL A 241 34.83 -2.29 -21.35
N TRP A 242 33.55 -2.41 -20.99
CA TRP A 242 33.05 -2.12 -19.65
C TRP A 242 33.69 -3.03 -18.57
N ARG A 243 33.83 -4.34 -18.83
CA ARG A 243 34.56 -5.26 -17.93
C ARG A 243 36.00 -4.84 -17.75
N GLY A 244 36.67 -4.43 -18.84
CA GLY A 244 38.04 -3.91 -18.79
C GLY A 244 38.15 -2.72 -17.84
N GLY A 245 37.27 -1.73 -18.00
CA GLY A 245 37.18 -0.57 -17.11
C GLY A 245 36.88 -0.96 -15.65
N LEU A 246 35.90 -1.82 -15.42
CA LEU A 246 35.55 -2.27 -14.07
C LEU A 246 36.70 -3.01 -13.39
N ARG A 247 37.41 -3.89 -14.09
CA ARG A 247 38.60 -4.58 -13.54
C ARG A 247 39.71 -3.58 -13.20
N ALA A 248 39.93 -2.57 -14.04
CA ALA A 248 40.91 -1.52 -13.77
C ALA A 248 40.55 -0.71 -12.51
N GLU A 249 39.29 -0.30 -12.36
CA GLU A 249 38.79 0.41 -11.18
C GLU A 249 38.92 -0.42 -9.89
N LEU A 250 38.69 -1.73 -9.94
CA LEU A 250 38.85 -2.59 -8.76
C LEU A 250 40.32 -2.78 -8.33
N LEU A 251 41.26 -2.67 -9.27
CA LEU A 251 42.70 -2.76 -8.99
C LEU A 251 43.29 -1.41 -8.55
N SER A 252 42.82 -0.33 -9.17
CA SER A 252 43.28 1.04 -8.97
C SER A 252 42.09 2.00 -8.98
N PRO A 253 41.38 2.14 -7.85
CA PRO A 253 40.20 2.99 -7.76
C PRO A 253 40.54 4.44 -8.06
N THR A 254 39.79 5.06 -8.97
CA THR A 254 39.90 6.50 -9.27
C THR A 254 39.10 7.36 -8.31
N ILE A 255 38.11 6.77 -7.64
CA ILE A 255 37.24 7.44 -6.67
C ILE A 255 37.96 7.57 -5.32
N SER A 256 38.05 8.80 -4.82
CA SER A 256 38.64 9.08 -3.50
C SER A 256 37.91 8.32 -2.38
N GLY A 257 38.68 7.61 -1.55
CA GLY A 257 38.15 6.80 -0.44
C GLY A 257 37.68 5.39 -0.83
N ALA A 258 37.76 5.00 -2.11
CA ALA A 258 37.48 3.63 -2.53
C ALA A 258 38.66 2.69 -2.26
N SER A 259 38.36 1.47 -1.83
CA SER A 259 39.35 0.42 -1.56
C SER A 259 39.61 -0.46 -2.78
N LYS A 260 40.83 -0.99 -2.87
CA LYS A 260 41.17 -2.01 -3.87
C LYS A 260 40.50 -3.33 -3.54
N HIS A 261 40.01 -4.01 -4.57
CA HIS A 261 39.40 -5.33 -4.46
C HIS A 261 39.92 -6.32 -5.52
N PRO A 262 41.23 -6.67 -5.51
CA PRO A 262 41.82 -7.53 -6.54
C PRO A 262 41.17 -8.92 -6.64
N ALA A 263 40.72 -9.48 -5.51
CA ALA A 263 40.06 -10.78 -5.46
C ALA A 263 38.71 -10.84 -6.21
N LEU A 264 38.14 -9.70 -6.61
CA LEU A 264 36.90 -9.63 -7.40
C LEU A 264 37.15 -9.63 -8.91
N VAL A 265 38.38 -9.34 -9.34
CA VAL A 265 38.74 -9.25 -10.76
C VAL A 265 38.53 -10.60 -11.46
N ASP A 266 38.93 -11.69 -10.81
CA ASP A 266 38.77 -13.05 -11.34
C ASP A 266 37.30 -13.48 -11.49
N LYS A 267 36.39 -12.84 -10.73
CA LYS A 267 34.94 -13.10 -10.82
C LYS A 267 34.27 -12.35 -11.97
N ILE A 268 34.92 -11.33 -12.53
CA ILE A 268 34.45 -10.62 -13.73
C ILE A 268 34.99 -11.41 -14.92
N ASN A 269 34.28 -12.44 -15.35
CA ASN A 269 34.61 -13.24 -16.53
C ASN A 269 33.76 -12.80 -17.75
N ASN A 270 33.85 -13.52 -18.87
CA ASN A 270 33.09 -13.21 -20.09
C ASN A 270 31.57 -13.45 -19.96
N ASP A 271 31.14 -14.16 -18.92
CA ASP A 271 29.72 -14.42 -18.64
C ASP A 271 29.12 -13.37 -17.70
N PHE A 272 29.96 -12.55 -17.04
CA PHE A 272 29.53 -11.49 -16.15
C PHE A 272 29.37 -10.15 -16.89
N PRO A 273 28.31 -9.37 -16.68
CA PRO A 273 27.07 -9.76 -16.02
C PRO A 273 26.25 -10.67 -16.94
N ASN A 274 25.44 -11.55 -16.33
CA ASN A 274 24.54 -12.40 -17.10
C ASN A 274 23.51 -11.52 -17.83
N VAL A 275 23.49 -11.57 -19.17
CA VAL A 275 22.62 -10.74 -20.00
C VAL A 275 21.13 -10.96 -19.69
N GLN A 276 20.74 -12.18 -19.31
CA GLN A 276 19.36 -12.46 -18.91
C GLN A 276 18.98 -11.74 -17.61
N VAL A 277 19.92 -11.59 -16.68
CA VAL A 277 19.72 -10.80 -15.46
C VAL A 277 19.53 -9.33 -15.78
N LEU A 278 20.32 -8.80 -16.72
CA LEU A 278 20.14 -7.43 -17.20
C LEU A 278 18.74 -7.24 -17.78
N LYS A 279 18.27 -8.21 -18.58
CA LYS A 279 16.92 -8.18 -19.16
C LYS A 279 15.82 -8.20 -18.10
N TYR A 280 15.95 -8.97 -17.01
CA TYR A 280 14.94 -8.98 -15.95
C TYR A 280 14.76 -7.61 -15.28
N TYR A 281 15.86 -6.87 -15.04
CA TYR A 281 15.75 -5.53 -14.47
C TYR A 281 15.36 -4.46 -15.51
N ALA A 282 15.91 -4.54 -16.74
CA ALA A 282 15.70 -3.52 -17.76
C ALA A 282 14.35 -3.64 -18.47
N LEU A 283 13.86 -4.87 -18.66
CA LEU A 283 12.65 -5.21 -19.40
C LEU A 283 11.78 -6.19 -18.59
N PRO A 284 11.32 -5.80 -17.38
CA PRO A 284 10.46 -6.66 -16.59
C PRO A 284 9.10 -6.84 -17.28
N ALA A 285 8.47 -7.99 -17.06
CA ALA A 285 7.12 -8.26 -17.55
C ALA A 285 6.08 -7.48 -16.71
N THR A 286 5.54 -6.40 -17.29
CA THR A 286 4.51 -5.53 -16.69
C THR A 286 3.27 -5.47 -17.58
N SER A 287 2.22 -4.78 -17.13
CA SER A 287 1.00 -4.57 -17.94
C SER A 287 1.21 -3.73 -19.20
N TRP A 288 2.39 -3.13 -19.36
CA TRP A 288 2.79 -2.40 -20.57
C TRP A 288 3.65 -3.24 -21.51
N SER A 289 4.01 -4.46 -21.12
CA SER A 289 4.75 -5.39 -21.96
C SER A 289 3.85 -6.09 -22.98
N ASP A 290 4.41 -6.47 -24.13
CA ASP A 290 3.84 -7.44 -25.09
C ASP A 290 2.38 -7.19 -25.52
N GLY A 291 2.00 -5.94 -25.81
CA GLY A 291 0.67 -5.60 -26.32
C GLY A 291 -0.46 -5.81 -25.32
N ARG A 292 -0.14 -5.94 -24.02
CA ARG A 292 -1.11 -5.98 -22.93
C ARG A 292 -1.78 -4.62 -22.76
N THR A 293 -2.99 -4.65 -22.22
CA THR A 293 -3.73 -3.43 -21.88
C THR A 293 -3.34 -2.98 -20.48
N PRO A 294 -2.85 -1.74 -20.31
CA PRO A 294 -2.60 -1.17 -18.99
C PRO A 294 -3.88 -1.16 -18.13
N PRO A 295 -3.75 -1.18 -16.79
CA PRO A 295 -4.90 -1.09 -15.91
C PRO A 295 -5.66 0.23 -16.13
N ASN A 296 -6.98 0.19 -15.96
CA ASN A 296 -7.81 1.39 -16.07
C ASN A 296 -7.92 2.08 -14.70
N GLU A 297 -7.28 3.25 -14.56
CA GLU A 297 -7.30 4.04 -13.32
C GLU A 297 -8.71 4.41 -12.85
N ASN A 298 -9.66 4.57 -13.79
CA ASN A 298 -11.03 4.96 -13.46
C ASN A 298 -11.78 3.87 -12.68
N MET A 299 -11.29 2.63 -12.73
CA MET A 299 -11.87 1.52 -11.97
C MET A 299 -11.50 1.56 -10.49
N TRP A 300 -10.53 2.39 -10.09
CA TRP A 300 -10.03 2.39 -8.71
C TRP A 300 -10.77 3.32 -7.75
N ASN A 301 -11.94 3.83 -8.13
CA ASN A 301 -12.82 4.52 -7.19
C ASN A 301 -13.39 3.48 -6.21
N PRO A 302 -12.94 3.46 -4.94
CA PRO A 302 -13.33 2.41 -4.02
C PRO A 302 -14.84 2.51 -3.75
N PRO A 303 -15.61 1.41 -3.64
CA PRO A 303 -16.93 1.44 -2.98
C PRO A 303 -16.77 1.60 -1.46
N LEU A 304 -17.86 1.88 -0.73
CA LEU A 304 -17.81 1.82 0.73
C LEU A 304 -17.57 0.37 1.17
N PRO A 305 -16.90 0.14 2.33
CA PRO A 305 -16.71 -1.20 2.86
C PRO A 305 -18.03 -1.95 3.04
N ASP A 306 -18.06 -3.21 2.61
CA ASP A 306 -19.17 -4.13 2.82
C ASP A 306 -19.05 -4.78 4.20
N ILE A 307 -19.76 -4.21 5.16
CA ILE A 307 -19.74 -4.65 6.56
C ILE A 307 -20.30 -6.06 6.70
N THR A 308 -21.32 -6.42 5.92
CA THR A 308 -21.90 -7.77 5.91
C THR A 308 -20.85 -8.79 5.57
N ARG A 309 -20.11 -8.55 4.47
CA ARG A 309 -19.04 -9.45 4.02
C ARG A 309 -17.89 -9.51 5.02
N ILE A 310 -17.51 -8.39 5.62
CA ILE A 310 -16.46 -8.36 6.65
C ILE A 310 -16.91 -9.14 7.90
N SER A 311 -18.16 -8.97 8.33
CA SER A 311 -18.72 -9.66 9.50
C SER A 311 -18.80 -11.17 9.26
N ALA A 312 -19.34 -11.59 8.11
CA ALA A 312 -19.40 -12.99 7.70
C ALA A 312 -18.01 -13.63 7.58
N PHE A 313 -17.01 -12.87 7.10
CA PHE A 313 -15.62 -13.33 7.10
C PHE A 313 -15.10 -13.55 8.52
N CYS A 314 -15.38 -12.63 9.44
CA CYS A 314 -14.96 -12.78 10.84
C CYS A 314 -15.58 -14.01 11.51
N ASP A 315 -16.85 -14.31 11.23
CA ASP A 315 -17.53 -15.50 11.76
C ASP A 315 -16.89 -16.78 11.26
N ARG A 316 -16.67 -16.83 9.94
CA ARG A 316 -16.13 -18.01 9.28
C ARG A 316 -14.72 -18.37 9.74
N PHE A 317 -13.87 -17.38 10.01
CA PHE A 317 -12.45 -17.59 10.23
C PHE A 317 -11.96 -17.31 11.65
N PHE A 318 -12.69 -16.57 12.47
CA PHE A 318 -12.20 -16.21 13.81
C PHE A 318 -13.13 -16.64 14.96
N HIS A 319 -14.36 -17.04 14.66
CA HIS A 319 -15.37 -17.48 15.64
C HIS A 319 -15.48 -16.57 16.87
N TRP A 320 -15.42 -15.26 16.65
CA TRP A 320 -15.55 -14.29 17.72
C TRP A 320 -16.99 -14.25 18.23
N GLU A 321 -17.16 -14.24 19.56
CA GLU A 321 -18.46 -13.94 20.17
C GLU A 321 -19.03 -12.62 19.65
N GLN A 322 -20.36 -12.55 19.52
CA GLN A 322 -21.06 -11.46 18.86
C GLN A 322 -20.68 -10.08 19.42
N ASP A 323 -20.69 -9.90 20.74
CA ASP A 323 -20.34 -8.63 21.39
C ASP A 323 -18.88 -8.24 21.16
N MET A 324 -17.97 -9.21 21.22
CA MET A 324 -16.56 -8.99 20.95
C MET A 324 -16.33 -8.58 19.49
N ARG A 325 -17.01 -9.24 18.55
CA ARG A 325 -16.95 -8.93 17.12
C ARG A 325 -17.44 -7.51 16.85
N LEU A 326 -18.63 -7.16 17.32
CA LEU A 326 -19.21 -5.83 17.18
C LEU A 326 -18.30 -4.75 17.77
N SER A 327 -17.74 -4.98 18.96
CA SER A 327 -16.79 -4.07 19.60
C SER A 327 -15.53 -3.86 18.75
N ARG A 328 -14.98 -4.93 18.17
CA ARG A 328 -13.80 -4.86 17.29
C ARG A 328 -14.08 -4.13 15.99
N LEU A 329 -15.21 -4.41 15.33
CA LEU A 329 -15.60 -3.73 14.08
C LEU A 329 -15.81 -2.22 14.34
N ARG A 330 -16.55 -1.85 15.39
CA ARG A 330 -16.75 -0.45 15.79
C ARG A 330 -15.44 0.27 16.08
N LYS A 331 -14.51 -0.38 16.77
CA LYS A 331 -13.22 0.24 17.12
C LYS A 331 -12.31 0.46 15.91
N ASN A 332 -12.27 -0.49 14.98
CA ASN A 332 -11.22 -0.54 13.96
C ASN A 332 -11.69 -0.18 12.54
N ILE A 333 -12.98 -0.32 12.23
CA ILE A 333 -13.49 -0.13 10.85
C ILE A 333 -14.30 1.15 10.73
N TRP A 334 -15.17 1.45 11.70
CA TRP A 334 -16.05 2.63 11.66
C TRP A 334 -15.32 3.97 11.50
N PRO A 335 -14.18 4.22 12.18
CA PRO A 335 -13.41 5.43 11.95
C PRO A 335 -13.00 5.61 10.49
N GLY A 336 -12.72 4.52 9.77
CA GLY A 336 -12.36 4.56 8.36
C GLY A 336 -13.57 4.72 7.44
N ILE A 337 -14.70 4.07 7.74
CA ILE A 337 -15.98 4.28 7.01
C ILE A 337 -16.35 5.77 7.03
N MET A 338 -16.20 6.43 8.19
CA MET A 338 -16.43 7.87 8.35
C MET A 338 -15.59 8.70 7.38
N ILE A 339 -14.29 8.44 7.34
CA ILE A 339 -13.34 9.17 6.48
C ILE A 339 -13.72 9.01 5.01
N GLN A 340 -14.03 7.77 4.59
CA GLN A 340 -14.45 7.47 3.21
C GLN A 340 -15.80 8.10 2.86
N SER A 341 -16.74 8.14 3.80
CA SER A 341 -18.07 8.74 3.60
C SER A 341 -17.98 10.25 3.44
N LEU A 342 -17.20 10.92 4.30
CA LEU A 342 -16.97 12.37 4.23
C LEU A 342 -16.26 12.78 2.95
N TYR A 343 -15.29 11.98 2.50
CA TYR A 343 -14.60 12.23 1.23
C TYR A 343 -15.55 12.18 0.03
N ARG A 344 -16.45 11.19 -0.02
CA ARG A 344 -17.45 11.06 -1.11
C ARG A 344 -18.45 12.20 -1.11
N LEU A 345 -18.94 12.59 0.07
CA LEU A 345 -19.88 13.71 0.18
C LEU A 345 -19.28 14.96 -0.46
N GLY A 346 -18.00 15.24 -0.24
CA GLY A 346 -17.33 16.41 -0.80
C GLY A 346 -17.04 16.37 -2.31
N LYS A 347 -17.50 15.36 -3.06
CA LYS A 347 -17.18 15.19 -4.49
C LYS A 347 -18.42 15.14 -5.39
N PRO A 348 -18.56 16.05 -6.38
CA PRO A 348 -19.73 16.12 -7.25
C PRO A 348 -19.88 14.91 -8.18
N GLU A 349 -18.79 14.20 -8.50
CA GLU A 349 -18.78 13.00 -9.34
C GLU A 349 -19.57 11.82 -8.73
N PHE A 350 -19.79 11.81 -7.41
CA PHE A 350 -20.63 10.83 -6.72
C PHE A 350 -22.09 11.31 -6.55
N SER A 351 -22.47 12.44 -7.17
CA SER A 351 -23.81 13.05 -7.06
C SER A 351 -24.80 12.54 -8.11
N THR A 352 -24.39 11.68 -9.04
CA THR A 352 -25.34 11.02 -9.93
C THR A 352 -26.24 10.10 -9.09
N PRO A 353 -27.57 10.09 -9.31
CA PRO A 353 -28.44 9.10 -8.71
C PRO A 353 -28.22 7.73 -9.40
N GLY A 354 -27.05 7.12 -9.15
CA GLY A 354 -26.94 5.66 -9.12
C GLY A 354 -27.78 5.14 -7.95
N PRO A 355 -28.20 3.86 -7.99
CA PRO A 355 -29.47 3.38 -7.46
C PRO A 355 -29.78 4.10 -6.17
N SER A 356 -30.85 4.89 -6.23
CA SER A 356 -31.33 5.79 -5.20
C SER A 356 -30.78 5.40 -3.83
N LEU A 357 -30.21 6.34 -3.07
CA LEU A 357 -30.10 6.19 -1.61
C LEU A 357 -31.45 5.82 -0.94
N HIS A 358 -32.54 5.83 -1.73
CA HIS A 358 -33.89 5.39 -1.42
C HIS A 358 -34.28 3.96 -1.83
N ASN A 359 -33.48 3.16 -2.55
CA ASN A 359 -33.86 1.81 -3.02
C ASN A 359 -32.80 0.72 -2.72
N VAL A 360 -32.23 0.71 -1.50
CA VAL A 360 -31.75 -0.55 -0.89
C VAL A 360 -32.85 -1.05 0.06
N SER A 361 -34.03 -1.25 -0.51
CA SER A 361 -35.12 -2.03 0.07
C SER A 361 -34.89 -3.48 -0.35
N ASP A 362 -33.97 -4.16 0.32
CA ASP A 362 -33.93 -5.60 0.55
C ASP A 362 -32.49 -6.02 0.87
N GLY A 363 -32.23 -6.20 2.18
CA GLY A 363 -30.94 -6.64 2.70
C GLY A 363 -30.42 -5.70 3.78
N SER A 364 -30.81 -5.99 5.02
CA SER A 364 -30.28 -5.43 6.26
C SER A 364 -28.77 -5.14 6.16
N LEU A 365 -28.39 -3.84 6.11
CA LEU A 365 -27.09 -3.23 6.46
C LEU A 365 -26.84 -1.86 5.80
N ALA A 366 -27.68 -1.45 4.83
CA ALA A 366 -27.68 -0.07 4.31
C ALA A 366 -28.07 1.01 5.36
N ASN A 367 -28.59 0.58 6.51
CA ASN A 367 -29.05 1.45 7.59
C ASN A 367 -28.04 1.62 8.75
N SER A 368 -26.77 1.21 8.63
CA SER A 368 -25.73 1.57 9.62
C SER A 368 -25.23 3.02 9.48
N SER A 369 -26.15 3.96 9.27
CA SER A 369 -25.91 5.37 9.03
C SER A 369 -25.33 6.06 10.27
N ILE A 370 -24.44 7.02 10.05
CA ILE A 370 -24.12 8.04 11.04
C ILE A 370 -25.41 8.80 11.32
N GLN A 371 -26.03 8.54 12.46
CA GLN A 371 -27.32 9.13 12.83
C GLN A 371 -27.16 10.62 13.13
N SER A 372 -26.05 11.03 13.76
CA SER A 372 -25.72 12.44 14.00
C SER A 372 -24.26 12.65 14.38
N ILE A 373 -23.73 13.84 14.05
CA ILE A 373 -22.52 14.41 14.68
C ILE A 373 -22.97 15.23 15.89
N GLN A 374 -22.60 14.81 17.10
CA GLN A 374 -23.12 15.40 18.34
C GLN A 374 -22.23 16.52 18.90
N LYS A 375 -20.91 16.33 18.86
CA LYS A 375 -19.91 17.25 19.40
C LYS A 375 -18.62 17.15 18.61
N TYR A 376 -17.89 18.25 18.47
CA TYR A 376 -16.53 18.24 17.94
C TYR A 376 -15.57 18.95 18.89
N THR A 377 -14.36 18.42 19.02
CA THR A 377 -13.26 19.06 19.73
C THR A 377 -12.13 19.29 18.74
N ARG A 378 -11.63 20.53 18.64
CA ARG A 378 -10.52 20.88 17.76
C ARG A 378 -9.19 20.40 18.38
N SER A 379 -8.33 19.82 17.55
CA SER A 379 -6.94 19.47 17.87
C SER A 379 -6.01 20.06 16.80
N PRO A 380 -4.69 20.16 17.05
CA PRO A 380 -3.74 20.74 16.07
C PRO A 380 -3.79 20.05 14.69
N ASN A 381 -4.06 18.74 14.67
CA ASN A 381 -3.99 17.92 13.45
C ASN A 381 -5.38 17.48 12.92
N GLY A 382 -6.48 18.05 13.43
CA GLY A 382 -7.83 17.69 12.99
C GLY A 382 -8.91 17.87 14.04
N TYR A 383 -10.08 17.25 13.83
CA TYR A 383 -11.18 17.26 14.78
C TYR A 383 -11.40 15.88 15.38
N THR A 384 -11.70 15.83 16.67
CA THR A 384 -12.33 14.65 17.27
C THR A 384 -13.83 14.88 17.24
N VAL A 385 -14.54 14.06 16.48
CA VAL A 385 -15.99 14.16 16.28
C VAL A 385 -16.67 13.02 17.02
N ARG A 386 -17.64 13.34 17.87
CA ARG A 386 -18.53 12.34 18.47
C ARG A 386 -19.65 12.05 17.50
N ILE A 387 -19.73 10.81 17.04
CA ILE A 387 -20.77 10.32 16.15
C ILE A 387 -21.68 9.34 16.88
N GLN A 388 -22.95 9.33 16.51
CA GLN A 388 -23.90 8.27 16.86
C GLN A 388 -24.12 7.38 15.65
N THR A 389 -24.00 6.07 15.82
CA THR A 389 -24.28 5.07 14.76
C THR A 389 -25.48 4.22 15.16
N SER A 390 -26.28 3.77 14.19
CA SER A 390 -27.31 2.76 14.42
C SER A 390 -26.72 1.44 14.93
N LEU A 391 -27.56 0.65 15.61
CA LEU A 391 -27.21 -0.72 16.02
C LEU A 391 -27.14 -1.62 14.79
N ILE A 392 -26.19 -2.58 14.81
CA ILE A 392 -26.15 -3.70 13.86
C ILE A 392 -27.09 -4.73 14.45
N ASP A 393 -28.38 -4.62 14.16
CA ASP A 393 -29.34 -5.63 14.56
C ASP A 393 -29.63 -6.51 13.35
N GLU A 394 -29.04 -7.70 13.32
CA GLU A 394 -29.31 -8.71 12.28
C GLU A 394 -30.73 -9.28 12.41
N GLN A 395 -31.48 -8.97 13.49
CA GLN A 395 -32.81 -9.51 13.77
C GLN A 395 -33.98 -8.51 13.68
N ALA A 396 -33.78 -7.30 13.16
CA ALA A 396 -34.88 -6.33 13.06
C ALA A 396 -35.92 -6.76 12.01
N ILE A 397 -36.96 -7.48 12.47
CA ILE A 397 -38.23 -7.71 11.79
C ILE A 397 -38.88 -6.34 11.52
N PRO A 398 -39.43 -6.10 10.31
CA PRO A 398 -40.04 -4.83 9.98
C PRO A 398 -41.46 -4.76 10.54
N ASP A 399 -41.64 -4.42 11.82
CA ASP A 399 -42.97 -4.08 12.34
C ASP A 399 -42.92 -2.92 13.36
N GLY A 400 -43.63 -1.84 13.01
CA GLY A 400 -44.11 -0.82 13.94
C GLY A 400 -43.40 0.55 13.91
N PRO A 401 -44.14 1.67 13.88
CA PRO A 401 -43.58 3.01 14.03
C PRO A 401 -43.34 3.29 15.51
N GLY A 402 -42.08 3.24 15.97
CA GLY A 402 -41.70 3.78 17.27
C GLY A 402 -40.83 2.88 18.14
N SER A 403 -39.53 2.81 17.84
CA SER A 403 -38.47 3.17 18.79
C SER A 403 -37.13 3.16 18.07
N LEU A 404 -36.51 4.34 17.93
CA LEU A 404 -35.10 4.41 17.54
C LEU A 404 -34.29 3.94 18.76
N SER A 405 -33.89 2.66 18.76
CA SER A 405 -32.97 2.10 19.76
C SER A 405 -31.78 3.04 19.97
N GLU A 406 -31.42 3.36 21.23
CA GLU A 406 -30.33 4.30 21.54
C GLU A 406 -29.02 3.89 20.82
N GLY A 407 -28.60 4.72 19.86
CA GLY A 407 -27.42 4.44 19.04
C GLY A 407 -26.12 4.48 19.84
N CYS A 408 -25.09 3.76 19.36
CA CYS A 408 -23.78 3.73 20.01
C CYS A 408 -23.00 5.02 19.72
N LYS A 409 -22.43 5.65 20.76
CA LYS A 409 -21.62 6.86 20.65
C LYS A 409 -20.13 6.52 20.56
N MET A 410 -19.43 7.05 19.55
CA MET A 410 -17.97 6.89 19.44
C MET A 410 -17.28 8.19 19.06
N ASN A 411 -16.01 8.34 19.46
CA ASN A 411 -15.16 9.46 19.09
C ASN A 411 -14.26 9.05 17.91
N VAL A 412 -14.34 9.78 16.81
CA VAL A 412 -13.54 9.53 15.60
C VAL A 412 -12.65 10.73 15.32
N LYS A 413 -11.37 10.48 15.02
CA LYS A 413 -10.45 11.53 14.56
C LYS A 413 -10.63 11.72 13.05
N ILE A 414 -10.89 12.95 12.63
CA ILE A 414 -11.18 13.29 11.24
C ILE A 414 -10.26 14.43 10.80
N PRO A 415 -9.61 14.33 9.63
CA PRO A 415 -8.86 15.42 9.03
C PRO A 415 -9.73 16.67 8.86
N ALA A 416 -9.22 17.82 9.29
CA ALA A 416 -9.98 19.09 9.27
C ALA A 416 -10.52 19.45 7.89
N ILE A 417 -9.72 19.22 6.86
CA ILE A 417 -10.05 19.53 5.47
C ILE A 417 -11.20 18.68 4.93
N LEU A 418 -11.32 17.41 5.33
CA LEU A 418 -12.43 16.54 4.93
C LEU A 418 -13.74 17.02 5.56
N LEU A 419 -13.70 17.36 6.85
CA LEU A 419 -14.87 17.88 7.55
C LEU A 419 -15.31 19.21 6.97
N TYR A 420 -14.38 20.14 6.71
CA TYR A 420 -14.67 21.45 6.13
C TYR A 420 -15.35 21.33 4.76
N ARG A 421 -14.90 20.42 3.89
CA ARG A 421 -15.51 20.18 2.58
C ARG A 421 -16.89 19.54 2.65
N ALA A 422 -17.10 18.61 3.58
CA ALA A 422 -18.37 17.92 3.72
C ALA A 422 -19.44 18.78 4.43
N LEU A 423 -19.04 19.70 5.30
CA LEU A 423 -19.94 20.42 6.20
C LEU A 423 -21.09 21.17 5.48
N PRO A 424 -20.86 21.94 4.40
CA PRO A 424 -21.95 22.64 3.71
C PRO A 424 -23.02 21.68 3.17
N LEU A 425 -22.60 20.52 2.66
CA LEU A 425 -23.49 19.50 2.12
C LEU A 425 -24.26 18.78 3.23
N MET A 426 -23.60 18.49 4.35
CA MET A 426 -24.25 17.93 5.53
C MET A 426 -25.32 18.87 6.08
N VAL A 427 -25.08 20.19 6.07
CA VAL A 427 -26.05 21.21 6.48
C VAL A 427 -27.24 21.22 5.52
N ASN A 428 -27.02 21.15 4.20
CA ASN A 428 -28.12 21.08 3.22
C ASN A 428 -29.00 19.84 3.43
N VAL A 429 -28.40 18.65 3.58
CA VAL A 429 -29.14 17.40 3.87
C VAL A 429 -29.91 17.51 5.19
N PHE A 430 -29.36 18.17 6.20
CA PHE A 430 -30.06 18.42 7.46
C PHE A 430 -31.29 19.34 7.27
N HIS A 431 -31.17 20.38 6.45
CA HIS A 431 -32.28 21.27 6.13
C HIS A 431 -33.38 20.56 5.31
N GLU A 432 -33.02 19.68 4.38
CA GLU A 432 -33.96 18.87 3.60
C GLU A 432 -34.72 17.85 4.47
N ARG A 433 -34.08 17.34 5.53
CA ARG A 433 -34.68 16.37 6.46
C ARG A 433 -35.53 17.00 7.57
N LYS A 434 -35.56 18.33 7.72
CA LYS A 434 -36.51 18.95 8.64
C LYS A 434 -37.93 18.64 8.14
N PRO A 435 -38.81 18.06 8.96
CA PRO A 435 -40.22 18.00 8.61
C PRO A 435 -40.68 19.43 8.33
N GLN A 436 -41.23 19.68 7.15
CA GLN A 436 -42.05 20.87 6.94
C GLN A 436 -43.27 20.68 7.84
N PHE A 437 -43.16 21.11 9.10
CA PHE A 437 -44.36 21.30 9.91
C PHE A 437 -45.14 22.43 9.23
N PRO A 438 -46.38 22.18 8.77
CA PRO A 438 -47.22 23.28 8.35
C PRO A 438 -47.33 24.24 9.53
N LEU A 439 -47.08 25.52 9.27
CA LEU A 439 -47.34 26.57 10.25
C LEU A 439 -48.82 26.41 10.68
N PRO A 440 -49.14 26.44 11.98
CA PRO A 440 -50.52 26.44 12.40
C PRO A 440 -51.20 27.66 11.77
N ASP A 441 -52.25 27.41 10.97
CA ASP A 441 -53.16 28.44 10.51
C ASP A 441 -53.74 29.10 11.77
N PHE A 442 -53.30 30.32 12.05
CA PHE A 442 -54.01 31.21 12.96
C PHE A 442 -55.19 31.80 12.18
N GLY A 443 -56.23 30.98 11.99
CA GLY A 443 -57.52 31.33 11.42
C GLY A 443 -58.60 31.34 12.47
#